data_AF-A0A2J0MLM9-F1
#
_entry.id   AF-A0A2J0MLM9-F1
#
_cell.length_a   1.000
_cell.length_b   1.000
_cell.length_c   1.000
_cell.angle_alpha   90.00
_cell.angle_beta   90.00
_cell.angle_gamma   90.00
#
_symmetry.space_group_name_H-M   'P 1'
#
loop_
_entity.id
_entity.type
_entity.pdbx_description
1 polymer ?
#
loop_
_entity_poly.entity_id
_entity_poly.type
_entity_poly.pdbx_seq_one_letter_code
_entity_poly.pdbx_strand_id
1 'polypeptide(L)'
;MEKVKNIFTWIKANLLFALSTFLIAFIPLFPKIPLFDILPGYIVRVRAEDFLVIFTAIIWLKESFFTKDTSKNKSEWNTSYFWLVVVYAIVALTSITLGTILLQTIPAQLLHIGKSSLHFFRYMEYFAL
;
A
#
# COMPACT_ATOMS: atom_id res chain seq x y z
N MET A 1 -16.49 -29.46 -14.94
CA MET A 1 -16.02 -29.37 -13.53
C MET A 1 -14.50 -29.38 -13.41
N GLU A 2 -13.77 -30.18 -14.18
CA GLU A 2 -12.29 -30.24 -14.16
C GLU A 2 -11.59 -28.89 -14.39
N LYS A 3 -12.01 -28.12 -15.40
CA LYS A 3 -11.42 -26.80 -15.70
C LYS A 3 -11.54 -25.81 -14.53
N VAL A 4 -12.68 -25.83 -13.81
CA VAL A 4 -12.88 -24.98 -12.63
C VAL A 4 -11.94 -25.38 -11.50
N LYS A 5 -11.75 -26.69 -11.29
CA LYS A 5 -10.83 -27.22 -10.28
C LYS A 5 -9.38 -26.78 -10.56
N ASN A 6 -8.97 -26.80 -11.83
CA ASN A 6 -7.65 -26.30 -12.27
C ASN A 6 -7.44 -24.80 -12.06
N ILE A 7 -8.48 -23.97 -12.24
CA ILE A 7 -8.39 -22.54 -11.98
C ILE A 7 -8.23 -22.28 -10.48
N PHE A 8 -9.00 -22.96 -9.63
CA PHE A 8 -8.90 -22.80 -8.18
C PHE A 8 -7.54 -23.25 -7.62
N THR A 9 -6.97 -24.34 -8.13
CA THR A 9 -5.61 -24.75 -7.73
C THR A 9 -4.56 -23.77 -8.20
N TRP A 10 -4.71 -23.20 -9.41
CA TRP A 10 -3.79 -22.17 -9.90
C TRP A 10 -3.86 -20.87 -9.11
N ILE A 11 -5.07 -20.40 -8.75
CA ILE A 11 -5.25 -19.20 -7.91
C ILE A 11 -4.61 -19.42 -6.54
N LYS A 12 -4.76 -20.60 -5.93
CA LYS A 12 -4.10 -20.91 -4.65
C LYS A 12 -2.59 -20.90 -4.77
N ALA A 13 -2.03 -21.36 -5.90
CA ALA A 13 -0.60 -21.38 -6.13
C ALA A 13 -0.02 -19.99 -6.49
N ASN A 14 -0.84 -19.08 -7.00
CA ASN A 14 -0.45 -17.74 -7.44
C ASN A 14 -1.35 -16.66 -6.82
N LEU A 15 -1.65 -16.81 -5.53
CA LEU A 15 -2.65 -15.99 -4.84
C LEU A 15 -2.31 -14.50 -4.93
N LEU A 16 -1.04 -14.17 -4.68
CA LEU A 16 -0.56 -12.80 -4.72
C LEU A 16 -0.72 -12.16 -6.11
N PHE A 17 -0.39 -12.92 -7.16
CA PHE A 17 -0.54 -12.46 -8.55
C PHE A 17 -2.02 -12.26 -8.93
N ALA A 18 -2.90 -13.15 -8.48
CA ALA A 18 -4.33 -13.00 -8.70
C ALA A 18 -4.89 -11.76 -7.97
N LEU A 19 -4.46 -11.52 -6.73
CA LEU A 19 -4.85 -10.35 -5.93
C LEU A 19 -4.33 -9.05 -6.54
N SER A 20 -3.05 -8.98 -6.93
CA SER A 20 -2.50 -7.76 -7.55
C SER A 20 -3.17 -7.44 -8.88
N THR A 21 -3.39 -8.44 -9.74
CA THR A 21 -4.12 -8.27 -11.00
C THR A 21 -5.55 -7.78 -10.75
N PHE A 22 -6.22 -8.33 -9.74
CA PHE A 22 -7.54 -7.86 -9.33
C PHE A 22 -7.50 -6.40 -8.86
N LEU A 23 -6.56 -6.01 -7.99
CA LEU A 23 -6.45 -4.64 -7.49
C LEU A 23 -6.14 -3.62 -8.60
N ILE A 24 -5.22 -3.95 -9.51
CA ILE A 24 -4.86 -3.09 -10.66
C ILE A 24 -6.07 -2.82 -11.55
N ALA A 25 -6.94 -3.82 -11.74
CA ALA A 25 -8.17 -3.63 -12.51
C ALA A 25 -9.26 -2.92 -11.67
N PHE A 26 -9.44 -3.31 -10.42
CA PHE A 26 -10.55 -2.88 -9.58
C PHE A 26 -10.44 -1.40 -9.16
N ILE A 27 -9.26 -0.96 -8.74
CA ILE A 27 -9.05 0.39 -8.18
C ILE A 27 -9.33 1.51 -9.19
N PRO A 28 -8.95 1.40 -10.48
CA PRO A 28 -9.31 2.38 -11.49
C PRO A 28 -10.76 2.27 -11.98
N LEU A 29 -11.31 1.05 -12.06
CA LEU A 29 -12.62 0.80 -12.66
C LEU A 29 -13.79 1.13 -11.74
N PHE A 30 -13.62 1.00 -10.42
CA PHE A 30 -14.71 1.23 -9.47
C PHE A 30 -14.65 2.64 -8.86
N PRO A 31 -15.82 3.29 -8.69
CA PRO A 31 -15.88 4.54 -7.97
C PRO A 31 -15.44 4.30 -6.52
N LYS A 32 -14.52 5.14 -6.03
CA LYS A 32 -13.98 5.05 -4.67
C LYS A 32 -15.12 5.13 -3.66
N ILE A 33 -15.31 4.10 -2.84
CA ILE A 33 -16.41 4.01 -1.87
C ILE A 33 -15.92 4.52 -0.51
N PRO A 34 -16.28 5.74 -0.08
CA PRO A 34 -15.92 6.23 1.25
C PRO A 34 -16.75 5.50 2.32
N LEU A 35 -16.10 5.06 3.38
CA LEU A 35 -16.75 4.39 4.51
C LEU A 35 -16.97 5.35 5.68
N PHE A 36 -15.89 6.01 6.13
CA PHE A 36 -15.96 6.98 7.22
C PHE A 36 -14.79 7.96 7.20
N ASP A 37 -14.97 9.12 7.81
CA ASP A 37 -13.95 10.15 7.97
C ASP A 37 -13.05 9.81 9.18
N ILE A 38 -11.72 9.90 9.00
CA ILE A 38 -10.75 9.62 10.07
C ILE A 38 -10.48 10.87 10.91
N LEU A 39 -10.49 12.03 10.26
CA LEU A 39 -10.13 13.30 10.87
C LEU A 39 -11.29 14.29 10.76
N PRO A 40 -11.73 14.89 11.89
CA PRO A 40 -12.80 15.88 11.87
C PRO A 40 -12.36 17.12 11.08
N GLY A 41 -13.23 17.61 10.19
CA GLY A 41 -12.97 18.78 9.35
C GLY A 41 -12.07 18.53 8.13
N TYR A 42 -11.66 17.28 7.88
CA TYR A 42 -10.85 16.92 6.71
C TYR A 42 -11.52 15.85 5.84
N ILE A 43 -11.36 15.97 4.53
CA ILE A 43 -11.83 14.99 3.53
C ILE A 43 -10.84 13.80 3.45
N VAL A 44 -10.33 13.35 4.60
CA VAL A 44 -9.46 12.17 4.70
C VAL A 44 -10.33 11.02 5.18
N ARG A 45 -10.76 10.20 4.22
CA ARG A 45 -11.72 9.11 4.43
C ARG A 45 -11.01 7.77 4.30
N VAL A 46 -11.39 6.81 5.14
CA VAL A 46 -11.12 5.40 4.86
C VAL A 46 -12.07 4.98 3.76
N ARG A 47 -11.52 4.32 2.74
CA ARG A 47 -12.30 3.77 1.64
C ARG A 47 -12.31 2.25 1.71
N ALA A 48 -13.29 1.65 1.06
CA ALA A 48 -13.39 0.20 0.99
C ALA A 48 -12.16 -0.43 0.30
N GLU A 49 -11.59 0.26 -0.68
CA GLU A 49 -10.42 -0.26 -1.42
C GLU A 49 -9.17 -0.34 -0.54
N ASP A 50 -9.03 0.57 0.44
CA ASP A 50 -7.87 0.61 1.33
C ASP A 50 -7.72 -0.72 2.11
N PHE A 51 -8.84 -1.35 2.49
CA PHE A 51 -8.82 -2.67 3.16
C PHE A 51 -8.33 -3.80 2.25
N LEU A 52 -8.67 -3.77 0.95
CA LEU A 52 -8.22 -4.78 -0.01
C LEU A 52 -6.72 -4.65 -0.30
N VAL A 53 -6.22 -3.40 -0.38
CA VAL A 53 -4.78 -3.11 -0.51
C VAL A 53 -4.03 -3.59 0.73
N ILE A 54 -4.51 -3.24 1.93
CA ILE A 54 -3.88 -3.70 3.19
C ILE A 54 -3.87 -5.23 3.29
N PHE A 55 -4.99 -5.89 2.96
CA PHE A 55 -5.07 -7.35 2.96
C PHE A 55 -4.03 -7.98 2.02
N THR A 56 -3.90 -7.44 0.81
CA THR A 56 -2.93 -7.92 -0.18
C THR A 56 -1.49 -7.64 0.28
N ALA A 57 -1.23 -6.48 0.88
CA ALA A 57 0.07 -6.14 1.46
C ALA A 57 0.45 -7.08 2.62
N ILE A 58 -0.49 -7.47 3.48
CA ILE A 58 -0.25 -8.44 4.56
C ILE A 58 0.13 -9.81 3.98
N ILE A 59 -0.55 -10.27 2.93
CA ILE A 59 -0.21 -11.53 2.25
C ILE A 59 1.18 -11.43 1.63
N TRP A 60 1.50 -10.31 0.96
CA TRP A 60 2.83 -10.06 0.41
C TRP A 60 3.91 -10.11 1.50
N LEU A 61 3.74 -9.36 2.59
CA LEU A 61 4.67 -9.38 3.73
C LEU A 61 4.83 -10.81 4.30
N LYS A 62 3.74 -11.56 4.43
CA LYS A 62 3.81 -12.95 4.89
C LYS A 62 4.64 -13.81 3.94
N GLU A 63 4.41 -13.71 2.63
CA GLU A 63 5.14 -14.49 1.64
C GLU A 63 6.62 -14.07 1.56
N SER A 64 6.92 -12.77 1.57
CA SER A 64 8.29 -12.24 1.47
C SER A 64 9.12 -12.48 2.74
N PHE A 65 8.53 -12.49 3.94
CA PHE A 65 9.30 -12.69 5.18
C PHE A 65 9.27 -14.12 5.74
N PHE A 66 8.15 -14.85 5.58
CA PHE A 66 7.97 -16.16 6.23
C PHE A 66 8.13 -17.35 5.27
N THR A 67 8.11 -17.15 3.96
CA THR A 67 8.39 -18.23 3.01
C THR A 67 9.89 -18.50 2.96
N LYS A 68 10.28 -19.66 3.48
CA LYS A 68 11.66 -20.18 3.58
C LYS A 68 12.30 -20.56 2.23
N ASP A 69 11.63 -20.30 1.11
CA ASP A 69 12.09 -20.70 -0.21
C ASP A 69 13.16 -19.71 -0.73
N THR A 70 14.38 -19.93 -0.26
CA THR A 70 15.55 -19.05 -0.30
C THR A 70 15.98 -18.62 -1.71
N SER A 71 15.48 -19.25 -2.76
CA SER A 71 15.91 -18.99 -4.15
C SER A 71 15.15 -17.87 -4.87
N LYS A 72 13.87 -17.61 -4.53
CA LYS A 72 13.11 -16.50 -5.12
C LYS A 72 13.27 -15.20 -4.32
N ASN A 73 13.41 -15.33 -3.01
CA ASN A 73 13.27 -14.24 -2.05
C ASN A 73 14.46 -13.26 -2.00
N LYS A 74 15.67 -13.69 -2.40
CA LYS A 74 16.86 -12.82 -2.43
C LYS A 74 16.84 -11.79 -3.57
N SER A 75 16.00 -11.97 -4.59
CA SER A 75 15.99 -11.10 -5.77
C SER A 75 15.08 -9.87 -5.63
N GLU A 76 14.02 -9.97 -4.83
CA GLU A 76 13.00 -8.90 -4.70
C GLU A 76 13.49 -7.69 -3.89
N TRP A 77 14.41 -7.91 -2.96
CA TRP A 77 14.98 -6.85 -2.12
C TRP A 77 16.12 -6.08 -2.80
N ASN A 78 16.68 -6.64 -3.87
CA ASN A 78 17.77 -6.04 -4.62
C ASN A 78 17.30 -5.52 -5.99
N THR A 79 16.01 -5.21 -6.12
CA THR A 79 15.48 -4.61 -7.34
C THR A 79 15.53 -3.09 -7.24
N SER A 80 15.85 -2.40 -8.34
CA SER A 80 15.90 -0.93 -8.36
C SER A 80 14.57 -0.29 -7.93
N TYR A 81 13.45 -0.97 -8.19
CA TYR A 81 12.12 -0.54 -7.75
C TYR A 81 12.01 -0.43 -6.23
N PHE A 82 12.48 -1.43 -5.49
CA PHE A 82 12.45 -1.42 -4.03
C PHE A 82 13.21 -0.20 -3.46
N TRP A 83 14.42 0.06 -3.99
CA TRP A 83 15.20 1.22 -3.57
C TRP A 83 14.56 2.56 -3.93
N LEU A 84 13.86 2.67 -5.08
CA LEU A 84 13.10 3.87 -5.42
C LEU A 84 11.97 4.13 -4.41
N VAL A 85 11.24 3.08 -4.01
CA VAL A 85 10.18 3.19 -2.99
C VAL A 85 10.76 3.61 -1.64
N VAL A 86 11.90 3.03 -1.24
CA VAL A 86 12.58 3.39 0.02
C VAL A 86 13.07 4.84 0.00
N VAL A 87 13.73 5.28 -1.07
CA VAL A 87 14.21 6.66 -1.22
C VAL A 87 13.02 7.63 -1.21
N TYR A 88 11.95 7.34 -1.95
CA TYR A 88 10.72 8.13 -1.94
C TYR A 88 10.17 8.26 -0.51
N ALA A 89 10.09 7.15 0.22
CA ALA A 89 9.59 7.14 1.60
C ALA A 89 10.43 8.03 2.53
N ILE A 90 11.77 7.93 2.45
CA ILE A 90 12.70 8.74 3.26
C ILE A 90 12.56 10.22 2.90
N VAL A 91 12.52 10.56 1.61
CA VAL A 91 12.38 11.94 1.15
C VAL A 91 11.05 12.54 1.61
N ALA A 92 9.96 11.78 1.50
CA ALA A 92 8.64 12.22 1.95
C ALA A 92 8.58 12.44 3.47
N LEU A 93 9.13 11.53 4.28
CA LEU A 93 9.21 11.69 5.74
C LEU A 93 10.08 12.89 6.14
N THR A 94 11.21 13.07 5.46
CA THR A 94 12.09 14.23 5.66
C THR A 94 11.37 15.52 5.30
N SER A 95 10.62 15.52 4.19
CA SER A 95 9.81 16.68 3.76
C SER A 95 8.73 17.04 4.78
N ILE A 96 8.00 16.06 5.33
CA ILE A 96 7.00 16.31 6.38
C ILE A 96 7.67 16.89 7.64
N THR A 97 8.80 16.32 8.05
CA THR A 97 9.53 16.77 9.24
C THR A 97 10.09 18.18 9.08
N LEU A 98 10.64 18.51 7.90
CA LEU A 98 11.10 19.86 7.60
C LEU A 98 9.92 20.85 7.51
N GLY A 99 8.81 20.42 6.91
CA GLY A 99 7.57 21.20 6.80
C GLY A 99 6.94 21.56 8.14
N THR A 100 7.06 20.68 9.14
CA THR A 100 6.52 20.92 10.49
C THR A 100 7.45 21.72 11.37
N ILE A 101 8.75 21.43 11.38
CA ILE A 101 9.70 22.01 12.34
C ILE A 101 10.33 23.30 11.81
N LEU A 102 10.88 23.25 10.59
CA LEU A 102 11.75 24.32 10.07
C LEU A 102 10.97 25.33 9.23
N LEU A 103 10.24 24.84 8.24
CA LEU A 103 9.53 25.68 7.27
C LEU A 103 8.18 26.16 7.79
N GLN A 104 7.62 25.49 8.80
CA GLN A 104 6.33 25.80 9.43
C GLN A 104 5.16 25.90 8.43
N THR A 105 5.27 25.21 7.29
CA THR A 105 4.20 25.10 6.28
C THR A 105 3.12 24.12 6.71
N ILE A 106 3.46 23.18 7.60
CA ILE A 106 2.51 22.28 8.25
C ILE A 106 2.41 22.72 9.71
N PRO A 107 1.26 23.25 10.14
CA PRO A 107 1.04 23.64 11.51
C PRO A 107 1.29 22.46 12.47
N ALA A 108 2.02 22.68 13.57
CA ALA A 108 2.45 21.63 14.51
C ALA A 108 1.33 21.13 15.45
N GLN A 109 0.08 21.11 14.99
CA GLN A 109 -1.04 20.48 15.69
C GLN A 109 -1.26 19.06 15.18
N LEU A 110 -1.73 18.19 16.07
CA LEU A 110 -1.95 16.77 15.82
C LEU A 110 -2.78 16.50 14.56
N LEU A 111 -3.81 17.33 14.29
CA LEU A 111 -4.68 17.17 13.12
C LEU A 111 -3.94 17.38 11.79
N HIS A 112 -3.04 18.36 11.72
CA HIS A 112 -2.31 18.69 10.49
C HIS A 112 -1.17 17.69 10.24
N ILE A 113 -0.47 17.27 11.30
CA ILE A 113 0.54 16.21 11.22
C ILE A 113 -0.13 14.90 10.82
N GLY A 114 -1.23 14.53 11.50
CA GLY A 114 -2.00 13.32 11.20
C GLY A 114 -2.51 13.28 9.77
N LYS A 115 -3.03 14.40 9.25
CA LYS A 115 -3.40 14.53 7.83
C LYS A 115 -2.21 14.23 6.91
N SER A 116 -1.08 14.89 7.13
CA SER A 116 0.13 14.70 6.31
C SER A 116 0.64 13.26 6.35
N SER A 117 0.62 12.63 7.54
CA SER A 117 0.97 11.21 7.70
C SER A 117 0.01 10.29 6.96
N LEU A 118 -1.31 10.51 7.02
CA LEU A 118 -2.29 9.71 6.28
C LEU A 118 -2.11 9.84 4.75
N HIS A 119 -1.76 11.04 4.27
CA HIS A 119 -1.40 11.21 2.86
C HIS A 119 -0.12 10.46 2.49
N PHE A 120 0.90 10.48 3.36
CA PHE A 120 2.12 9.69 3.16
C PHE A 120 1.81 8.20 2.99
N PHE A 121 1.01 7.61 3.89
CA PHE A 121 0.63 6.20 3.78
C PHE A 121 -0.12 5.92 2.48
N ARG A 122 -1.03 6.82 2.07
CA ARG A 122 -1.74 6.67 0.80
C ARG A 122 -0.83 6.70 -0.42
N TYR A 123 0.23 7.51 -0.41
CA TYR A 123 1.21 7.49 -1.50
C TYR A 123 2.04 6.21 -1.50
N MET A 124 2.36 5.67 -0.33
CA MET A 124 3.04 4.37 -0.21
C MET A 124 2.16 3.22 -0.70
N GLU A 125 0.85 3.26 -0.45
CA GLU A 125 -0.11 2.29 -0.97
C GLU A 125 -0.13 2.26 -2.50
N TYR A 126 0.06 3.40 -3.18
CA TYR A 126 0.11 3.42 -4.66
C TYR A 126 1.33 2.69 -5.23
N PHE A 127 2.42 2.55 -4.49
CA PHE A 127 3.58 1.74 -4.90
C PHE A 127 3.39 0.24 -4.63
N ALA A 128 2.37 -0.14 -3.84
CA ALA A 128 2.05 -1.54 -3.60
C ALA A 128 1.21 -2.18 -4.72
N LEU A 129 0.70 -1.35 -5.65
CA LEU A 129 -0.05 -1.75 -6.85
C LEU A 129 0.88 -1.90 -8.05
#